data_AF-A0A6L5G7F0-F1
#
_entry.id   AF-A0A6L5G7F0-F1
#
_cell.length_a   1.000
_cell.length_b   1.000
_cell.length_c   1.000
_cell.angle_alpha   90.00
_cell.angle_beta   90.00
_cell.angle_gamma   90.00
#
_symmetry.space_group_name_H-M   'P 1'
#
loop_
_entity.id
_entity.type
_entity.pdbx_description
1 polymer ?
#
loop_
_entity_poly.entity_id
_entity_poly.type
_entity_poly.pdbx_seq_one_letter_code
_entity_poly.pdbx_strand_id
1 'polypeptide(L)'
;MTAQQDFDELFDRVTVPRRRADAARLLQIMQEVTGEEPALWPGSIIGFGTYHYRYATGREGDTVKVGFAPRASALVLYGLIRRYGTGTEDFEHRDLFERLGTYSTGKGCLYIKYLDDVDLDVLKTLVRLAHDAD
;
A
#
# COMPACT_ATOMS: atom_id res chain seq x y z
N MET A 1 -1.29 -6.34 -24.14
CA MET A 1 -1.44 -6.74 -22.73
C MET A 1 -2.62 -5.97 -22.18
N THR A 2 -3.59 -6.66 -21.59
CA THR A 2 -4.66 -6.03 -20.82
C THR A 2 -4.20 -5.83 -19.38
N ALA A 3 -4.79 -4.88 -18.65
CA ALA A 3 -4.45 -4.65 -17.24
C ALA A 3 -4.57 -5.95 -16.40
N GLN A 4 -5.55 -6.80 -16.70
CA GLN A 4 -5.72 -8.09 -16.05
C GLN A 4 -4.51 -9.02 -16.24
N GLN A 5 -3.99 -9.13 -17.47
CA GLN A 5 -2.82 -9.95 -17.75
C GLN A 5 -1.58 -9.47 -16.99
N ASP A 6 -1.43 -8.16 -16.82
CA ASP A 6 -0.29 -7.57 -16.12
C ASP A 6 -0.31 -7.90 -14.62
N PHE A 7 -1.50 -7.89 -14.01
CA PHE A 7 -1.67 -8.31 -12.61
C PHE A 7 -1.47 -9.82 -12.43
N ASP A 8 -1.95 -10.64 -13.37
CA ASP A 8 -1.75 -12.10 -13.34
C ASP A 8 -0.25 -12.43 -13.41
N GLU A 9 0.48 -11.82 -14.36
CA GLU A 9 1.93 -11.99 -14.47
C GLU A 9 2.68 -11.51 -13.23
N LEU A 10 2.23 -10.41 -12.61
CA LEU A 10 2.79 -9.93 -11.36
C LEU A 10 2.60 -10.95 -10.23
N PHE A 11 1.38 -11.47 -10.06
CA PHE A 11 1.07 -12.43 -9.01
C PHE A 11 1.76 -13.78 -9.24
N ASP A 12 1.98 -14.19 -10.48
CA ASP A 12 2.76 -15.39 -10.78
C ASP A 12 4.23 -15.29 -10.36
N ARG A 13 4.80 -14.09 -10.37
CA ARG A 13 6.15 -13.84 -9.84
C ARG A 13 6.21 -13.90 -8.30
N VAL A 14 5.07 -13.85 -7.61
CA VAL A 14 4.99 -14.06 -6.16
C VAL A 14 5.07 -15.55 -5.90
N THR A 15 6.27 -16.03 -5.55
CA THR A 15 6.57 -17.46 -5.38
C THR A 15 5.98 -18.09 -4.12
N VAL A 16 5.65 -17.29 -3.11
CA VAL A 16 5.03 -17.77 -1.87
C VAL A 16 3.51 -17.81 -2.04
N PRO A 17 2.87 -19.00 -2.08
CA PRO A 17 1.45 -19.13 -2.42
C PRO A 17 0.53 -18.34 -1.48
N ARG A 18 0.82 -18.36 -0.17
CA ARG A 18 0.07 -17.58 0.82
C ARG A 18 0.14 -16.08 0.53
N ARG A 19 1.32 -15.56 0.22
CA ARG A 19 1.47 -14.13 -0.08
C ARG A 19 0.80 -13.74 -1.39
N ARG A 20 0.77 -14.64 -2.37
CA ARG A 20 0.02 -14.43 -3.61
C ARG A 20 -1.48 -14.29 -3.33
N ALA A 21 -2.04 -15.17 -2.52
CA ALA A 21 -3.44 -15.08 -2.09
C ALA A 21 -3.71 -13.79 -1.30
N ASP A 22 -2.83 -13.44 -0.36
CA ASP A 22 -2.93 -12.20 0.40
C ASP A 22 -2.85 -10.96 -0.50
N ALA A 23 -1.98 -10.97 -1.52
CA ALA A 23 -1.84 -9.87 -2.47
C ALA A 23 -3.10 -9.69 -3.33
N ALA A 24 -3.67 -10.79 -3.82
CA ALA A 24 -4.93 -10.76 -4.56
C ALA A 24 -6.09 -10.27 -3.67
N ARG A 25 -6.11 -10.66 -2.39
CA ARG A 25 -7.11 -10.18 -1.44
C ARG A 25 -6.93 -8.70 -1.12
N LEU A 26 -5.70 -8.25 -0.94
CA LEU A 26 -5.39 -6.84 -0.66
C LEU A 26 -5.73 -5.95 -1.86
N LEU A 27 -5.52 -6.41 -3.09
CA LEU A 27 -5.97 -5.73 -4.31
C LEU A 27 -7.47 -5.43 -4.24
N GLN A 28 -8.30 -6.45 -3.96
CA GLN A 28 -9.75 -6.29 -3.84
C GLN A 28 -10.14 -5.33 -2.72
N ILE A 29 -9.54 -5.49 -1.53
CA ILE A 29 -9.84 -4.64 -0.37
C ILE A 29 -9.52 -3.18 -0.69
N MET A 30 -8.35 -2.89 -1.27
CA MET A 30 -7.97 -1.53 -1.57
C MET A 30 -8.86 -0.93 -2.65
N GLN A 31 -9.20 -1.68 -3.71
CA GLN A 31 -10.16 -1.25 -4.73
C GLN A 31 -11.53 -0.92 -4.14
N GLU A 32 -12.06 -1.78 -3.25
CA GLU A 32 -13.34 -1.56 -2.56
C GLU A 32 -13.30 -0.33 -1.65
N VAL A 33 -12.17 -0.09 -0.96
CA VAL A 33 -12.03 1.01 0.00
C VAL A 33 -11.85 2.36 -0.69
N THR A 34 -11.05 2.42 -1.76
CA THR A 34 -10.76 3.67 -2.48
C THR A 34 -11.79 3.98 -3.55
N GLY A 35 -12.46 2.96 -4.10
CA GLY A 35 -13.32 3.11 -5.28
C GLY A 35 -12.55 3.41 -6.58
N GLU A 36 -11.21 3.29 -6.55
CA GLU A 36 -10.32 3.59 -7.68
C GLU A 36 -9.94 2.30 -8.42
N GLU A 37 -9.80 2.41 -9.74
CA GLU A 37 -9.24 1.31 -10.54
C GLU A 37 -7.74 1.13 -10.23
N PRO A 38 -7.27 -0.10 -9.99
CA PRO A 38 -5.87 -0.35 -9.72
C PRO A 38 -5.01 -0.11 -10.97
N ALA A 39 -3.86 0.54 -10.79
CA ALA A 39 -2.86 0.73 -11.83
C ALA A 39 -1.54 0.08 -11.43
N LEU A 40 -0.82 -0.49 -12.41
CA LEU A 40 0.52 -1.03 -12.20
C LEU A 40 1.57 0.07 -12.39
N TRP A 41 2.38 0.29 -11.37
CA TRP A 41 3.45 1.29 -11.31
C TRP A 41 4.84 0.61 -11.30
N PRO A 42 5.90 1.35 -11.67
CA PRO A 42 7.27 0.84 -11.65
C PRO A 42 7.64 0.18 -10.33
N GLY A 43 8.39 -0.93 -10.43
CA GLY A 43 8.75 -1.73 -9.27
C GLY A 43 7.59 -2.54 -8.73
N SER A 44 6.67 -3.03 -9.56
CA SER A 44 5.60 -3.96 -9.13
C SER A 44 4.69 -3.39 -8.05
N ILE A 45 4.42 -2.08 -8.12
CA ILE A 45 3.51 -1.40 -7.19
C ILE A 45 2.11 -1.40 -7.81
N ILE A 46 1.14 -1.85 -7.06
CA ILE A 46 -0.28 -1.74 -7.37
C ILE A 46 -0.77 -0.48 -6.67
N GLY A 47 -1.09 0.55 -7.45
CA GLY A 47 -1.46 1.88 -6.98
C GLY A 47 -2.94 2.18 -7.17
N PHE A 48 -3.47 3.01 -6.29
CA PHE A 48 -4.84 3.51 -6.30
C PHE A 48 -4.81 5.03 -6.13
N GLY A 49 -5.39 5.73 -7.10
CA GLY A 49 -5.30 7.19 -7.22
C GLY A 49 -3.87 7.68 -7.52
N THR A 50 -3.79 8.91 -8.02
CA THR A 50 -2.53 9.56 -8.38
C THR A 50 -2.43 10.92 -7.68
N TYR A 51 -1.23 11.24 -7.20
CA TYR A 51 -0.86 12.52 -6.62
C TYR A 51 0.30 13.13 -7.42
N HIS A 52 0.09 14.34 -7.93
CA HIS A 52 1.11 15.09 -8.64
C HIS A 52 1.86 15.99 -7.67
N TYR A 53 3.14 15.75 -7.44
CA TYR A 53 3.98 16.59 -6.59
C TYR A 53 4.77 17.57 -7.45
N ARG A 54 4.97 18.79 -6.93
CA ARG A 54 5.84 19.79 -7.53
C ARG A 54 6.72 20.44 -6.47
N TYR A 55 8.02 20.26 -6.60
CA TYR A 55 9.01 20.91 -5.75
C TYR A 55 9.25 22.35 -6.17
N ALA A 56 9.64 23.20 -5.21
CA ALA A 56 10.02 24.60 -5.48
C ALA A 56 11.19 24.74 -6.47
N THR A 57 12.00 23.69 -6.66
CA THR A 57 13.09 23.62 -7.65
C THR A 57 12.60 23.35 -9.08
N GLY A 58 11.29 23.20 -9.30
CA GLY A 58 10.69 22.92 -10.60
C GLY A 58 10.62 21.44 -10.98
N ARG A 59 11.13 20.54 -10.13
CA ARG A 59 10.94 19.08 -10.31
C ARG A 59 9.52 18.69 -9.94
N GLU A 60 8.83 18.05 -10.86
CA GLU A 60 7.48 17.51 -10.63
C GLU A 60 7.38 16.08 -11.11
N GLY A 61 6.35 15.39 -10.65
CA GLY A 61 6.07 14.03 -11.06
C GLY A 61 4.85 13.47 -10.36
N ASP A 62 4.44 12.29 -10.82
CA ASP A 62 3.29 11.59 -10.29
C ASP A 62 3.73 10.46 -9.37
N THR A 63 3.00 10.28 -8.28
CA THR A 63 3.12 9.13 -7.40
C THR A 63 1.74 8.57 -7.10
N VAL A 64 1.69 7.30 -6.69
CA VAL A 64 0.47 6.72 -6.13
C VAL A 64 0.04 7.48 -4.88
N LYS A 65 -1.27 7.66 -4.68
CA LYS A 65 -1.80 8.16 -3.40
C LYS A 65 -1.65 7.09 -2.32
N VAL A 66 -2.19 5.91 -2.58
CA VAL A 66 -2.02 4.71 -1.77
C VAL A 66 -1.73 3.53 -2.68
N GLY A 67 -1.02 2.53 -2.17
CA GLY A 67 -0.74 1.33 -2.95
C GLY A 67 0.03 0.30 -2.16
N PHE A 68 0.31 -0.82 -2.80
CA PHE A 68 1.13 -1.86 -2.19
C PHE A 68 1.96 -2.62 -3.22
N ALA A 69 2.96 -3.35 -2.76
CA ALA A 69 3.72 -4.27 -3.58
C ALA A 69 3.93 -5.60 -2.84
N PRO A 70 3.61 -6.75 -3.46
CA PRO A 70 3.96 -8.04 -2.90
C PRO A 70 5.45 -8.33 -3.12
N ARG A 71 6.26 -8.16 -2.07
CA ARG A 71 7.70 -8.43 -2.12
C ARG A 71 8.01 -9.86 -1.69
N ALA A 72 9.28 -10.25 -1.86
CA ALA A 72 9.78 -11.58 -1.49
C ALA A 72 9.68 -11.87 0.03
N SER A 73 9.68 -10.85 0.88
CA SER A 73 9.62 -11.00 2.35
C SER A 73 8.28 -10.57 2.96
N ALA A 74 7.59 -9.58 2.39
CA ALA A 74 6.41 -8.95 2.98
C ALA A 74 5.49 -8.32 1.90
N LEU A 75 4.25 -8.03 2.28
CA LEU A 75 3.41 -7.03 1.63
C LEU A 75 3.90 -5.65 2.10
N VAL A 76 4.30 -4.80 1.16
CA VAL A 76 4.77 -3.44 1.46
C VAL A 76 3.70 -2.47 1.01
N LEU A 77 3.16 -1.69 1.94
CA LEU A 77 2.13 -0.70 1.66
C LEU A 77 2.73 0.72 1.71
N TYR A 78 2.26 1.54 0.80
CA TYR A 78 2.73 2.90 0.51
C TYR A 78 1.59 3.91 0.71
N GLY A 79 1.94 5.14 1.09
CA GLY A 79 0.97 6.24 1.25
C GLY A 79 0.26 6.29 2.61
N LEU A 80 0.33 5.21 3.40
CA LEU A 80 -0.29 5.15 4.74
C LEU A 80 0.47 5.92 5.82
N ILE A 81 1.76 6.16 5.60
CA ILE A 81 2.63 6.88 6.54
C ILE A 81 3.16 8.11 5.81
N ARG A 82 2.65 9.29 6.15
CA ARG A 82 3.01 10.56 5.49
C ARG A 82 4.34 11.16 5.96
N ARG A 83 4.86 10.72 7.11
CA ARG A 83 6.13 11.21 7.66
C ARG A 83 7.28 10.24 7.41
N TYR A 84 8.37 10.76 6.85
CA TYR A 84 9.62 10.00 6.71
C TYR A 84 10.33 9.90 8.06
N GLY A 85 10.55 8.67 8.53
CA GLY A 85 11.22 8.41 9.80
C GLY A 85 11.23 6.92 10.13
N THR A 86 11.85 6.57 11.25
CA THR A 86 11.79 5.24 11.85
C THR A 86 11.05 5.35 13.18
N GLY A 87 9.94 4.64 13.33
CA GLY A 87 9.11 4.67 14.56
C GLY A 87 7.71 5.23 14.31
N THR A 88 6.80 4.95 15.24
CA THR A 88 5.35 5.23 15.14
C THR A 88 4.92 6.44 16.00
N GLU A 89 5.85 7.03 16.76
CA GLU A 89 5.59 8.05 17.78
C GLU A 89 4.91 9.30 17.21
N ASP A 90 5.17 9.60 15.94
CA ASP A 90 4.70 10.78 15.22
C ASP A 90 3.69 10.44 14.11
N PHE A 91 3.10 9.25 14.13
CA PHE A 91 2.13 8.87 13.10
C PHE A 91 0.81 9.60 13.33
N GLU A 92 0.29 10.18 12.26
CA GLU A 92 -1.13 10.53 12.20
C GLU A 92 -1.94 9.24 12.42
N HIS A 93 -2.98 9.32 13.26
CA HIS A 93 -3.80 8.16 13.66
C HIS A 93 -3.01 7.04 14.36
N ARG A 94 -2.05 7.40 15.22
CA ARG A 94 -1.24 6.45 16.01
C ARG A 94 -2.08 5.36 16.71
N ASP A 95 -3.26 5.71 17.21
CA ASP A 95 -4.20 4.77 17.84
C ASP A 95 -4.64 3.63 16.91
N LEU A 96 -4.81 3.90 15.61
CA LEU A 96 -5.08 2.87 14.61
C LEU A 96 -3.84 2.00 14.40
N PHE A 97 -2.66 2.59 14.31
CA PHE A 97 -1.41 1.83 14.19
C PHE A 97 -1.11 0.97 15.42
N GLU A 98 -1.51 1.35 16.62
CA GLU A 98 -1.37 0.52 17.83
C GLU A 98 -2.33 -0.68 17.81
N ARG A 99 -3.50 -0.52 17.20
CA ARG A 99 -4.53 -1.55 17.07
C ARG A 99 -4.37 -2.45 15.85
N LEU A 100 -3.53 -2.04 14.90
CA LEU A 100 -3.39 -2.72 13.62
C LEU A 100 -2.88 -4.16 13.75
N GLY A 101 -2.09 -4.47 14.78
CA GLY A 101 -1.51 -5.81 14.97
C GLY A 101 -0.01 -5.83 14.67
N THR A 102 0.46 -6.89 14.01
CA THR A 102 1.90 -7.11 13.77
C THR A 102 2.33 -6.52 12.43
N TYR A 103 3.15 -5.47 12.49
CA TYR A 103 3.77 -4.86 11.32
C TYR A 103 5.15 -4.32 11.67
N SER A 104 5.89 -3.93 10.64
CA SER A 104 7.09 -3.10 10.79
C SER A 104 7.01 -1.89 9.85
N THR A 105 7.84 -0.89 10.10
CA THR A 105 7.85 0.37 9.35
C THR A 105 9.25 0.67 8.83
N GLY A 106 9.31 1.28 7.64
CA GLY A 106 10.54 1.81 7.06
C GLY A 106 10.40 3.30 6.80
N LYS A 107 11.10 3.82 5.78
CA LYS A 107 11.05 5.24 5.39
C LYS A 107 9.69 5.60 4.74
N GLY A 108 8.63 5.70 5.54
CA GLY A 108 7.27 6.03 5.09
C GLY A 108 6.52 4.84 4.46
N CYS A 109 6.94 3.61 4.73
CA CYS A 109 6.29 2.39 4.23
C CYS A 109 5.91 1.48 5.39
N LEU A 110 4.77 0.81 5.24
CA LEU A 110 4.27 -0.19 6.18
C LEU A 110 4.57 -1.60 5.63
N TYR A 111 5.06 -2.49 6.47
CA TYR A 111 5.44 -3.85 6.10
C TYR A 111 4.62 -4.85 6.90
N ILE A 112 3.87 -5.69 6.20
CA ILE A 112 3.02 -6.73 6.79
C ILE A 112 3.45 -8.06 6.19
N LYS A 113 3.66 -9.09 7.01
CA LYS A 113 4.12 -10.39 6.50
C LYS A 113 2.98 -11.18 5.86
N TYR A 114 1.83 -11.26 6.54
CA TYR A 114 0.58 -11.84 6.06
C TYR A 114 -0.62 -10.99 6.48
N LEU A 115 -1.73 -11.06 5.73
CA LEU A 115 -2.93 -10.29 6.09
C LEU A 115 -3.53 -10.67 7.46
N ASP A 116 -3.39 -11.92 7.88
CA ASP A 116 -3.86 -12.40 9.20
C ASP A 116 -3.06 -11.84 10.38
N ASP A 117 -1.90 -11.23 10.11
CA ASP A 117 -1.08 -10.59 11.14
C ASP A 117 -1.65 -9.23 11.57
N VAL A 118 -2.66 -8.71 10.83
CA VAL A 118 -3.26 -7.40 11.07
C VAL A 118 -4.79 -7.42 11.14
N ASP A 119 -5.36 -6.45 11.84
CA ASP A 119 -6.79 -6.17 11.82
C ASP A 119 -7.18 -5.52 10.49
N LEU A 120 -7.95 -6.24 9.68
CA LEU A 120 -8.36 -5.80 8.35
C LEU A 120 -9.26 -4.57 8.37
N ASP A 121 -10.07 -4.36 9.41
CA ASP A 121 -10.96 -3.21 9.48
C ASP A 121 -10.19 -1.94 9.88
N VAL A 122 -9.19 -2.09 10.74
CA VAL A 122 -8.21 -1.03 11.01
C VAL A 122 -7.41 -0.71 9.75
N LEU A 123 -6.92 -1.72 9.02
CA LEU A 123 -6.19 -1.51 7.76
C LEU A 123 -7.03 -0.76 6.73
N LYS A 124 -8.29 -1.16 6.51
CA LYS A 124 -9.21 -0.46 5.60
C LYS A 124 -9.41 1.00 6.02
N THR A 125 -9.53 1.25 7.31
CA THR A 125 -9.69 2.62 7.85
C THR A 125 -8.45 3.46 7.55
N LEU A 126 -7.25 2.92 7.78
CA LEU A 126 -5.99 3.59 7.44
C LEU A 126 -5.87 3.87 5.93
N VAL A 127 -6.22 2.91 5.07
CA VAL A 127 -6.19 3.10 3.61
C VAL A 127 -7.14 4.22 3.19
N ARG A 128 -8.37 4.25 3.73
CA ARG A 128 -9.35 5.29 3.43
C ARG A 128 -8.85 6.67 3.85
N LEU A 129 -8.39 6.81 5.09
CA LEU A 129 -7.86 8.07 5.60
C LEU A 129 -6.67 8.57 4.77
N ALA A 130 -5.77 7.67 4.39
CA ALA A 130 -4.60 8.02 3.59
C ALA A 130 -4.97 8.47 2.17
N HIS A 131 -5.98 7.84 1.56
CA HIS A 131 -6.49 8.14 0.24
C HIS A 131 -7.26 9.48 0.18
N ASP A 132 -8.09 9.73 1.20
CA ASP A 132 -8.99 10.88 1.27
C ASP A 132 -8.27 12.14 1.77
N ALA A 133 -7.10 12.00 2.36
CA ALA A 133 -6.29 13.15 2.76
C ALA A 133 -5.68 13.83 1.51
N ASP A 134 -5.87 15.14 1.43
CA ASP A 134 -5.37 15.99 0.34
C ASP A 134 -3.84 16.12 0.30
#